data_AF-A0A7V1CJL2-F1
#
_entry.id   AF-A0A7V1CJL2-F1
#
_cell.length_a   1.000
_cell.length_b   1.000
_cell.length_c   1.000
_cell.angle_alpha   90.00
_cell.angle_beta   90.00
_cell.angle_gamma   90.00
#
_symmetry.space_group_name_H-M   'P 1'
#
loop_
_entity.id
_entity.type
_entity.pdbx_description
1 polymer ?
#
loop_
_entity_poly.entity_id
_entity_poly.type
_entity_poly.pdbx_seq_one_letter_code
_entity_poly.pdbx_strand_id
1 'polypeptide(L)'
;MNWYTISTLIAFIINISLTIFVYFRSRGKRNLVLFANMLAMASIWLFGSFLVNISKTPEAGLLWNRLLHIGAIMVVPAFFHFAWDFNKGKKKKNFFLVPLMYIGNVSLLLFLFSPLLVTGVKKAPYIGYAYDVGPLYYIYGVFFLFAAMYGVFATLKTFKTSDGYLK
;
A
#
# COMPACT_ATOMS: atom_id res chain seq x y z
N MET A 1 -24.61 1.00 -8.10
CA MET A 1 -23.13 0.99 -7.98
C MET A 1 -22.55 0.56 -9.32
N ASN A 2 -21.45 1.18 -9.76
CA ASN A 2 -20.78 0.79 -11.00
C ASN A 2 -19.80 -0.37 -10.75
N TRP A 3 -19.27 -0.95 -11.83
CA TRP A 3 -18.33 -2.08 -11.79
C TRP A 3 -17.08 -1.75 -10.96
N TYR A 4 -16.51 -0.55 -11.11
CA TYR A 4 -15.31 -0.13 -10.38
C TYR A 4 -15.52 -0.14 -8.86
N THR A 5 -16.65 0.41 -8.40
CA THR A 5 -17.02 0.41 -6.98
C THR A 5 -17.12 -1.00 -6.42
N ILE A 6 -17.76 -1.90 -7.16
CA ILE A 6 -17.91 -3.31 -6.75
C ILE A 6 -16.53 -3.98 -6.71
N SER A 7 -15.66 -3.74 -7.69
CA SER A 7 -14.30 -4.27 -7.71
C SER A 7 -13.48 -3.82 -6.50
N THR A 8 -13.58 -2.55 -6.07
CA THR A 8 -12.87 -2.08 -4.85
C THR A 8 -13.34 -2.79 -3.58
N LEU A 9 -14.64 -3.09 -3.46
CA LEU A 9 -15.19 -3.81 -2.32
C LEU A 9 -14.78 -5.29 -2.32
N ILE A 10 -14.85 -5.96 -3.47
CA ILE A 10 -14.40 -7.35 -3.62
C ILE A 10 -12.91 -7.46 -3.30
N ALA A 11 -12.10 -6.55 -3.84
CA ALA A 11 -10.66 -6.53 -3.56
C ALA A 11 -10.38 -6.31 -2.08
N PHE A 12 -11.11 -5.43 -1.39
CA PHE A 12 -11.02 -5.27 0.06
C PHE A 12 -11.33 -6.58 0.79
N ILE A 13 -12.46 -7.24 0.47
CA ILE A 13 -12.87 -8.51 1.09
C ILE A 13 -11.80 -9.58 0.91
N ILE A 14 -11.27 -9.75 -0.31
CA ILE A 14 -10.21 -10.72 -0.58
C ILE A 14 -8.95 -10.41 0.23
N ASN A 15 -8.51 -9.15 0.24
CA ASN A 15 -7.28 -8.76 0.96
C ASN A 15 -7.43 -8.93 2.47
N ILE A 16 -8.56 -8.56 3.06
CA ILE A 16 -8.77 -8.70 4.51
C ILE A 16 -8.94 -10.17 4.91
N SER A 17 -9.65 -10.97 4.10
CA SER A 17 -9.75 -12.42 4.32
C SER A 17 -8.39 -13.11 4.26
N LEU A 18 -7.56 -12.76 3.27
CA LEU A 18 -6.20 -13.28 3.17
C LEU A 18 -5.31 -12.81 4.32
N THR A 19 -5.42 -11.54 4.73
CA THR A 19 -4.69 -10.99 5.89
C THR A 19 -4.98 -11.83 7.14
N ILE A 20 -6.26 -12.04 7.44
CA ILE A 20 -6.71 -12.81 8.60
C ILE A 20 -6.20 -14.26 8.50
N PHE A 21 -6.42 -14.91 7.36
CA PHE A 21 -5.98 -16.29 7.12
C PHE A 21 -4.48 -16.47 7.29
N VAL A 22 -3.68 -15.58 6.71
CA VAL A 22 -2.21 -15.65 6.76
C VAL A 22 -1.73 -15.41 8.18
N TYR A 23 -2.28 -14.46 8.93
CA TYR A 23 -1.88 -14.26 10.33
C TYR A 23 -2.14 -15.52 11.17
N PHE A 24 -3.32 -16.13 11.06
CA PHE A 24 -3.64 -17.38 11.76
C PHE A 24 -2.70 -18.52 11.35
N ARG A 25 -2.33 -18.62 10.07
CA ARG A 25 -1.47 -19.69 9.57
C ARG A 25 0.02 -19.41 9.73
N SER A 26 0.40 -18.17 10.02
CA SER A 26 1.80 -17.74 10.01
C SER A 26 2.67 -18.49 11.00
N ARG A 27 2.12 -18.91 12.15
CA ARG A 27 2.87 -19.52 13.28
C ARG A 27 4.15 -18.72 13.62
N GLY A 28 4.10 -17.40 13.51
CA GLY A 28 5.26 -16.52 13.75
C GLY A 28 6.32 -16.48 12.64
N LYS A 29 6.09 -17.12 11.48
CA LYS A 29 6.98 -17.01 10.31
C LYS A 29 6.99 -15.57 9.81
N ARG A 30 8.12 -14.88 10.00
CA ARG A 30 8.30 -13.45 9.70
C ARG A 30 7.84 -13.06 8.29
N ASN A 31 8.20 -13.84 7.27
CA ASN A 31 7.83 -13.55 5.88
C ASN A 31 6.30 -13.54 5.66
N LEU A 32 5.58 -14.45 6.32
CA LEU A 32 4.11 -14.50 6.26
C LEU A 32 3.48 -13.33 7.01
N VAL A 33 4.04 -12.95 8.16
CA VAL A 33 3.59 -11.77 8.92
C VAL A 33 3.77 -10.49 8.09
N LEU A 34 4.92 -10.32 7.42
CA LEU A 34 5.18 -9.16 6.57
C LEU A 34 4.25 -9.11 5.35
N PHE A 35 3.96 -10.26 4.75
CA PHE A 35 2.97 -10.37 3.68
C PHE A 35 1.58 -9.94 4.16
N ALA A 36 1.14 -10.43 5.32
CA ALA A 36 -0.14 -10.05 5.92
C ALA A 36 -0.19 -8.55 6.27
N ASN A 37 0.89 -7.97 6.80
CA ASN A 37 0.96 -6.52 7.05
C ASN A 37 0.73 -5.71 5.78
N MET A 38 1.35 -6.12 4.66
CA MET A 38 1.16 -5.47 3.36
C MET A 38 -0.29 -5.57 2.89
N LEU A 39 -0.90 -6.76 2.96
CA LEU A 39 -2.32 -6.96 2.61
C LEU A 39 -3.27 -6.16 3.50
N ALA A 40 -2.94 -5.99 4.79
CA ALA A 40 -3.72 -5.17 5.72
C ALA A 40 -3.73 -3.69 5.28
N MET A 41 -2.57 -3.14 4.91
CA MET A 41 -2.48 -1.75 4.43
C MET A 41 -3.20 -1.58 3.09
N ALA A 42 -3.08 -2.55 2.18
CA ALA A 42 -3.84 -2.58 0.93
C ALA A 42 -5.36 -2.63 1.20
N SER A 43 -5.81 -3.38 2.21
CA SER A 43 -7.21 -3.45 2.60
C SER A 43 -7.75 -2.09 3.05
N ILE A 44 -6.99 -1.35 3.88
CA ILE A 44 -7.36 0.00 4.31
C ILE A 44 -7.51 0.93 3.10
N TRP A 45 -6.57 0.87 2.16
CA TRP A 45 -6.64 1.66 0.93
C TRP A 45 -7.87 1.31 0.07
N LEU A 46 -8.14 0.02 -0.13
CA LEU A 46 -9.25 -0.45 -0.96
C LEU A 46 -10.61 -0.13 -0.33
N PHE A 47 -10.74 -0.27 1.00
CA PHE A 47 -11.95 0.12 1.71
C PHE A 47 -12.19 1.64 1.65
N GLY A 48 -11.15 2.44 1.88
CA GLY A 48 -11.24 3.88 1.73
C GLY A 48 -11.60 4.31 0.30
N SER A 49 -11.07 3.62 -0.71
CA SER A 49 -11.44 3.82 -2.12
C SER A 49 -12.91 3.51 -2.38
N PHE A 50 -13.43 2.42 -1.81
CA PHE A 50 -14.87 2.12 -1.86
C PHE A 50 -15.71 3.24 -1.24
N LEU A 51 -15.30 3.78 -0.09
CA LEU A 51 -16.01 4.89 0.58
C LEU A 51 -15.98 6.19 -0.25
N VAL A 52 -14.87 6.49 -0.91
CA VAL A 52 -14.80 7.60 -1.91
C VAL A 52 -15.79 7.37 -3.04
N ASN A 53 -15.84 6.16 -3.60
CA ASN A 53 -16.70 5.84 -4.74
C ASN A 53 -18.20 5.99 -4.44
N ILE A 54 -18.63 5.73 -3.19
CA ILE A 54 -20.04 5.86 -2.78
C ILE A 54 -20.37 7.23 -2.15
N SER A 55 -19.39 8.13 -2.02
CA SER A 55 -19.59 9.44 -1.41
C SER A 55 -20.54 10.30 -2.22
N LYS A 56 -21.50 10.94 -1.53
CA LYS A 56 -22.51 11.79 -2.17
C LYS A 56 -22.09 13.26 -2.24
N THR A 57 -21.24 13.72 -1.33
CA THR A 57 -20.80 15.11 -1.25
C THR A 57 -19.28 15.25 -1.40
N PRO A 58 -18.77 16.41 -1.84
CA PRO A 58 -17.34 16.67 -1.96
C PRO A 58 -16.60 16.58 -0.62
N GLU A 59 -17.23 16.98 0.48
CA GLU A 59 -16.64 16.97 1.83
C GLU A 59 -16.41 15.53 2.31
N ALA A 60 -17.41 14.65 2.11
CA ALA A 60 -17.25 13.23 2.36
C ALA A 60 -16.20 12.60 1.44
N GLY A 61 -16.21 12.96 0.16
CA GLY A 61 -15.22 12.50 -0.81
C GLY A 61 -13.79 12.90 -0.43
N LEU A 62 -13.58 14.13 0.06
CA LEU A 62 -12.29 14.62 0.53
C LEU A 62 -11.85 13.91 1.82
N LEU A 63 -12.77 13.73 2.77
CA LEU A 63 -12.46 13.02 4.02
C LEU A 63 -11.99 11.59 3.73
N TRP A 64 -12.74 10.83 2.93
CA TRP A 64 -12.37 9.45 2.61
C TRP A 64 -11.13 9.38 1.73
N ASN A 65 -10.92 10.35 0.84
CA ASN A 65 -9.65 10.49 0.14
C ASN A 65 -8.49 10.70 1.11
N ARG A 66 -8.62 11.54 2.14
CA ARG A 66 -7.53 11.70 3.12
C ARG A 66 -7.31 10.42 3.92
N LEU A 67 -8.37 9.76 4.39
CA LEU A 67 -8.25 8.55 5.19
C LEU A 67 -7.70 7.34 4.40
N LEU A 68 -8.07 7.16 3.13
CA LEU A 68 -7.52 6.06 2.31
C LEU A 68 -6.01 6.16 2.11
N HIS A 69 -5.46 7.38 2.15
CA HIS A 69 -4.01 7.59 2.04
C HIS A 69 -3.23 6.99 3.20
N ILE A 70 -3.86 6.71 4.35
CA ILE A 70 -3.21 5.94 5.43
C ILE A 70 -2.76 4.58 4.88
N GLY A 71 -3.67 3.86 4.21
CA GLY A 71 -3.36 2.57 3.59
C GLY A 71 -2.41 2.72 2.40
N ALA A 72 -2.65 3.70 1.52
CA ALA A 72 -1.85 3.90 0.30
C ALA A 72 -0.40 4.31 0.60
N ILE A 73 -0.16 5.10 1.65
CA ILE A 73 1.18 5.48 2.11
C ILE A 73 1.85 4.30 2.81
N MET A 74 1.16 3.61 3.72
CA MET A 74 1.77 2.55 4.53
C MET A 74 1.97 1.22 3.79
N VAL A 75 1.25 0.98 2.69
CA VAL A 75 1.49 -0.21 1.86
C VAL A 75 2.88 -0.17 1.21
N VAL A 76 3.43 1.01 0.92
CA VAL A 76 4.76 1.20 0.31
C VAL A 76 5.90 0.64 1.17
N PRO A 77 6.10 1.10 2.43
CA PRO A 77 7.13 0.53 3.29
C PRO A 77 6.83 -0.92 3.69
N ALA A 78 5.54 -1.32 3.78
CA ALA A 78 5.16 -2.70 4.07
C ALA A 78 5.56 -3.66 2.92
N PHE A 79 5.28 -3.28 1.68
CA PHE A 79 5.72 -4.02 0.48
C PHE A 79 7.24 -4.07 0.40
N PHE A 80 7.92 -2.93 0.61
CA PHE A 80 9.38 -2.87 0.61
C PHE A 80 9.98 -3.83 1.65
N HIS A 81 9.45 -3.83 2.88
CA HIS A 81 9.93 -4.71 3.95
C HIS A 81 9.67 -6.18 3.63
N PHE A 82 8.49 -6.52 3.11
CA PHE A 82 8.18 -7.86 2.66
C PHE A 82 9.16 -8.32 1.56
N ALA A 83 9.34 -7.52 0.51
CA ALA A 83 10.26 -7.82 -0.58
C ALA A 83 11.72 -7.91 -0.10
N TRP A 84 12.13 -7.07 0.84
CA TRP A 84 13.46 -7.11 1.44
C TRP A 84 13.70 -8.43 2.19
N ASP A 85 12.75 -8.84 3.05
CA ASP A 85 12.84 -10.07 3.84
C ASP A 85 12.77 -11.33 2.96
N PHE A 86 11.85 -11.35 1.99
CA PHE A 86 11.68 -12.44 1.02
C PHE A 86 12.98 -12.74 0.27
N ASN A 87 13.73 -11.70 -0.10
CA ASN A 87 14.99 -11.81 -0.82
C ASN A 87 16.23 -11.96 0.11
N LYS A 88 16.05 -12.54 1.30
CA LYS A 88 17.09 -12.79 2.33
C LYS A 88 17.87 -11.53 2.74
N GLY A 89 17.25 -10.34 2.69
CA GLY A 89 17.88 -9.05 2.96
C GLY A 89 18.51 -8.90 4.36
N LYS A 90 18.21 -9.79 5.31
CA LYS A 90 18.81 -9.81 6.65
C LYS A 90 20.34 -9.96 6.65
N LYS A 91 20.94 -10.54 5.59
CA LYS A 91 22.40 -10.71 5.48
C LYS A 91 23.10 -9.54 4.74
N LYS A 92 22.38 -8.48 4.35
CA LYS A 92 22.92 -7.39 3.54
C LYS A 92 23.21 -6.14 4.37
N LYS A 93 24.25 -5.41 3.97
CA LYS A 93 24.76 -4.15 4.59
C LYS A 93 23.71 -3.02 4.71
N ASN A 94 22.57 -3.11 4.00
CA ASN A 94 21.59 -2.02 3.91
C ASN A 94 20.31 -2.26 4.74
N PHE A 95 20.42 -2.94 5.90
CA PHE A 95 19.27 -3.20 6.78
C PHE A 95 18.57 -1.92 7.27
N PHE A 96 19.29 -0.78 7.28
CA PHE A 96 18.77 0.54 7.66
C PHE A 96 17.74 1.11 6.67
N LEU A 97 17.64 0.58 5.45
CA LEU A 97 16.67 1.05 4.46
C LEU A 97 15.22 0.78 4.87
N VAL A 98 14.96 -0.33 5.56
CA VAL A 98 13.61 -0.66 6.04
C VAL A 98 13.10 0.40 7.03
N PRO A 99 13.79 0.69 8.16
CA PRO A 99 13.32 1.73 9.08
C PRO A 99 13.27 3.11 8.41
N LEU A 100 14.20 3.44 7.51
CA LEU A 100 14.15 4.70 6.76
C LEU A 100 12.88 4.83 5.91
N MET A 101 12.48 3.76 5.20
CA MET A 101 11.23 3.74 4.43
C MET A 101 10.00 3.94 5.32
N TYR A 102 9.97 3.33 6.51
CA TYR A 102 8.89 3.54 7.47
C TYR A 102 8.88 4.97 8.01
N ILE A 103 10.02 5.50 8.46
CA ILE A 103 10.12 6.88 8.98
C ILE A 103 9.67 7.88 7.92
N GLY A 104 10.17 7.74 6.68
CA GLY A 104 9.80 8.60 5.57
C GLY A 104 8.29 8.58 5.30
N ASN A 105 7.68 7.40 5.16
CA ASN A 105 6.24 7.29 4.89
C ASN A 105 5.37 7.68 6.09
N VAL A 106 5.76 7.35 7.32
CA VAL A 106 5.05 7.77 8.54
C VAL A 106 5.09 9.30 8.69
N SER A 107 6.21 9.94 8.35
CA SER A 107 6.29 11.40 8.38
C SER A 107 5.29 12.08 7.43
N LEU A 108 4.97 11.45 6.29
CA LEU A 108 3.94 11.94 5.36
C LEU A 108 2.52 11.84 5.96
N LEU A 109 2.27 10.90 6.86
CA LEU A 109 0.97 10.78 7.54
C LEU A 109 0.68 11.99 8.45
N LEU A 110 1.70 12.73 8.91
CA LEU A 110 1.50 13.97 9.65
C LEU A 110 0.80 15.05 8.81
N PHE A 111 0.86 14.92 7.48
CA PHE A 111 0.27 15.84 6.51
C PHE A 111 -1.03 15.32 5.91
N LEU A 112 -1.65 14.28 6.50
CA LEU A 112 -2.84 13.63 5.92
C LEU A 112 -4.00 14.59 5.65
N PHE A 113 -4.23 15.54 6.55
CA PHE A 113 -5.27 16.56 6.43
C PHE A 113 -4.77 17.90 5.88
N SER A 114 -3.50 17.97 5.49
CA SER A 114 -2.87 19.17 4.94
C SER A 114 -3.05 19.23 3.41
N PRO A 115 -3.28 20.43 2.84
CA PRO A 115 -3.26 20.61 1.39
C PRO A 115 -1.88 20.30 0.78
N LEU A 116 -0.83 20.19 1.58
CA LEU A 116 0.48 19.76 1.11
C LEU A 116 0.48 18.33 0.53
N LEU A 117 -0.42 17.46 1.00
CA LEU A 117 -0.57 16.09 0.48
C LEU A 117 -1.75 15.98 -0.50
N VAL A 118 -2.96 16.34 -0.05
CA VAL A 118 -4.18 16.33 -0.87
C VAL A 118 -4.86 17.70 -0.76
N THR A 119 -4.84 18.45 -1.86
CA THR A 119 -5.32 19.85 -1.92
C THR A 119 -6.85 19.93 -1.95
N GLY A 120 -7.49 18.97 -2.61
CA GLY A 120 -8.94 18.96 -2.80
C GLY A 120 -9.42 17.70 -3.52
N VAL A 121 -10.69 17.72 -3.93
CA VAL A 121 -11.28 16.67 -4.76
C VAL A 121 -12.17 17.27 -5.85
N LYS A 122 -12.26 16.55 -6.97
CA LYS A 122 -13.17 16.85 -8.08
C LYS A 122 -14.00 15.62 -8.39
N LYS A 123 -15.27 15.85 -8.74
CA LYS A 123 -16.16 14.77 -9.15
C LYS A 123 -15.58 14.13 -10.41
N ALA A 124 -15.40 12.81 -10.38
CA ALA A 124 -14.83 12.04 -11.47
C ALA A 124 -15.81 10.94 -11.91
N PRO A 125 -15.95 10.71 -13.22
CA PRO A 125 -16.75 9.60 -13.71
C PRO A 125 -16.29 8.27 -13.11
N TYR A 126 -17.24 7.42 -12.73
CA TYR A 126 -17.04 6.05 -12.24
C TYR A 126 -16.32 5.88 -10.88
N ILE A 127 -15.49 6.82 -10.44
CA ILE A 127 -14.70 6.71 -9.19
C ILE A 127 -15.16 7.68 -8.08
N GLY A 128 -16.29 8.36 -8.28
CA GLY A 128 -16.85 9.31 -7.32
C GLY A 128 -16.07 10.62 -7.30
N TYR A 129 -15.00 10.68 -6.50
CA TYR A 129 -14.20 11.89 -6.28
C TYR A 129 -12.70 11.60 -6.47
N ALA A 130 -12.10 12.14 -7.52
CA ALA A 130 -10.66 12.14 -7.72
C ALA A 130 -10.02 13.23 -6.86
N TYR A 131 -8.90 12.93 -6.21
CA TYR A 131 -8.14 13.90 -5.43
C TYR A 131 -7.20 14.73 -6.31
N ASP A 132 -7.01 15.99 -5.93
CA ASP A 132 -5.95 16.84 -6.48
C ASP A 132 -4.69 16.67 -5.61
N VAL A 133 -3.54 16.51 -6.25
CA VAL A 133 -2.26 16.23 -5.58
C VAL A 133 -1.59 17.52 -5.07
N GLY A 134 -1.05 17.46 -3.86
CA GLY A 134 -0.18 18.50 -3.30
C GLY A 134 1.31 18.21 -3.52
N PRO A 135 2.22 19.15 -3.18
CA PRO A 135 3.66 18.98 -3.37
C PRO A 135 4.28 17.76 -2.69
N LEU A 136 3.82 17.38 -1.48
CA LEU A 136 4.33 16.21 -0.77
C LEU A 136 3.89 14.89 -1.40
N TYR A 137 2.88 14.91 -2.28
CA TYR A 137 2.45 13.75 -3.03
C TYR A 137 3.56 13.21 -3.95
N TYR A 138 4.39 14.09 -4.51
CA TYR A 138 5.52 13.69 -5.33
C TYR A 138 6.60 12.96 -4.53
N ILE A 139 6.80 13.34 -3.26
CA ILE A 139 7.71 12.64 -2.34
C ILE A 139 7.18 11.23 -2.06
N TYR A 140 5.87 11.09 -1.80
CA TYR A 140 5.22 9.78 -1.74
C TYR A 140 5.45 8.97 -3.02
N GLY A 141 5.30 9.59 -4.19
CA GLY A 141 5.56 8.96 -5.49
C GLY A 141 6.98 8.43 -5.65
N VAL A 142 7.99 9.15 -5.14
CA VAL A 142 9.39 8.69 -5.13
C VAL A 142 9.56 7.46 -4.25
N PHE A 143 8.99 7.44 -3.03
CA PHE A 143 9.02 6.26 -2.17
C PHE A 143 8.34 5.06 -2.83
N PHE A 144 7.17 5.28 -3.45
CA PHE A 144 6.44 4.25 -4.18
C PHE A 144 7.29 3.66 -5.32
N LEU A 145 7.85 4.52 -6.18
CA LEU A 145 8.66 4.11 -7.31
C LEU A 145 9.91 3.33 -6.87
N PHE A 146 10.61 3.83 -5.84
CA PHE A 146 11.77 3.14 -5.28
C PHE A 146 11.42 1.75 -4.75
N ALA A 147 10.34 1.62 -3.97
CA ALA A 147 9.88 0.35 -3.43
C ALA A 147 9.49 -0.63 -4.55
N ALA A 148 8.74 -0.16 -5.55
CA ALA A 148 8.31 -0.95 -6.70
C ALA A 148 9.50 -1.47 -7.51
N MET A 149 10.45 -0.59 -7.88
CA MET A 149 11.66 -0.97 -8.59
C MET A 149 12.48 -1.98 -7.78
N TYR A 150 12.71 -1.72 -6.49
CA TYR A 150 13.41 -2.64 -5.62
C TYR A 150 12.75 -4.02 -5.59
N GLY A 151 11.42 -4.08 -5.44
CA GLY A 151 10.66 -5.33 -5.42
C GLY A 151 10.84 -6.13 -6.71
N VAL A 152 10.73 -5.47 -7.86
CA VAL A 152 10.93 -6.10 -9.18
C VAL A 152 12.35 -6.62 -9.33
N PHE A 153 13.37 -5.78 -9.12
CA PHE A 153 14.77 -6.20 -9.27
C PHE A 153 15.18 -7.31 -8.31
N ALA A 154 14.74 -7.22 -7.04
CA ALA A 154 15.06 -8.22 -6.04
C ALA A 154 14.43 -9.58 -6.38
N THR A 155 13.16 -9.58 -6.80
CA THR A 155 12.44 -10.80 -7.19
C THR A 155 13.03 -11.42 -8.46
N LEU A 156 13.35 -10.62 -9.48
CA LEU A 156 14.04 -11.11 -10.69
C LEU A 156 15.39 -11.75 -10.38
N LYS A 157 16.17 -11.15 -9.48
CA LYS A 157 17.45 -11.71 -9.05
C LYS A 157 17.28 -13.06 -8.37
N THR A 158 16.32 -13.18 -7.45
CA THR A 158 16.05 -14.44 -6.75
C THR A 158 15.51 -15.51 -7.70
N PHE A 159 14.62 -15.15 -8.62
CA PHE A 159 14.09 -16.05 -9.64
C PHE A 159 15.20 -16.69 -10.48
N LYS A 160 16.19 -15.90 -10.93
CA LYS A 160 17.36 -16.41 -11.69
C LYS A 160 18.22 -17.41 -10.92
N THR A 161 18.17 -17.39 -9.59
CA THR A 161 18.96 -18.27 -8.71
C THR A 161 18.13 -19.37 -8.06
N SER A 162 16.84 -19.45 -8.39
CA SER A 162 15.94 -20.44 -7.84
C SER A 162 15.83 -21.61 -8.81
N ASP A 163 16.04 -22.82 -8.31
CA ASP A 163 15.71 -24.04 -9.05
C ASP A 163 14.25 -24.43 -8.79
N GLY A 164 13.60 -24.98 -9.82
CA GLY A 164 12.24 -25.47 -9.72
C GLY A 164 12.16 -26.70 -8.82
N TYR A 165 11.00 -26.91 -8.19
CA TYR A 165 10.73 -28.06 -7.31
C TYR A 165 10.80 -29.42 -8.04
N LEU A 166 10.74 -29.43 -9.37
CA LEU A 166 10.81 -30.64 -10.21
C LEU A 166 12.23 -30.95 -10.73
N LYS A 167 13.27 -30.36 -10.13
CA LYS A 167 14.66 -30.78 -10.33
C LYS A 167 15.14 -31.61 -9.15
#